data_AF-A0A1B9R3K4-F1
#
_entry.id   AF-A0A1B9R3K4-F1
#
_cell.length_a   1.000
_cell.length_b   1.000
_cell.length_c   1.000
_cell.angle_alpha   90.00
_cell.angle_beta   90.00
_cell.angle_gamma   90.00
#
_symmetry.space_group_name_H-M   'P 1'
#
loop_
_entity.id
_entity.type
_entity.pdbx_description
1 polymer ?
#
loop_
_entity_poly.entity_id
_entity_poly.type
_entity_poly.pdbx_seq_one_letter_code
_entity_poly.pdbx_strand_id
1 'polypeptide(L)'
;FERQLEKLEEIIPSSEDFDFYGVYPAIDACIGLSTLLHGLLDRDDLYDNMQKLSQISVVTVAQLEEAQTQIEITNDNQKENEAVCAEWDVQWAIFRPLRESQERDIELIKDLRQELKDEALSNIGISL
;
A
#
# COMPACT_ATOMS: atom_id res chain seq x y z
N PHE A 1 6.64 -3.42 19.02
CA PHE A 1 6.91 -3.46 17.57
C PHE A 1 8.28 -2.90 17.19
N GLU A 2 9.00 -2.21 18.10
CA GLU A 2 10.38 -1.68 17.89
C GLU A 2 11.36 -2.70 17.29
N ARG A 3 11.51 -3.88 17.91
CA ARG A 3 12.39 -4.94 17.36
C ARG A 3 12.03 -5.38 15.94
N GLN A 4 10.77 -5.25 15.51
CA GLN A 4 10.39 -5.58 14.14
C GLN A 4 10.72 -4.44 13.17
N LEU A 5 10.70 -3.19 13.64
CA LEU A 5 11.20 -2.05 12.87
C LEU A 5 12.70 -2.15 12.65
N GLU A 6 13.49 -2.47 13.69
CA GLU A 6 14.94 -2.67 13.57
C GLU A 6 15.28 -3.71 12.49
N LYS A 7 14.59 -4.85 12.49
CA LYS A 7 14.76 -5.88 11.45
C LYS A 7 14.32 -5.43 10.07
N LEU A 8 13.29 -4.59 9.98
CA LEU A 8 12.78 -4.09 8.72
C LEU A 8 13.79 -3.11 8.11
N GLU A 9 14.36 -2.21 8.93
CA GLU A 9 15.39 -1.26 8.52
C GLU A 9 16.60 -1.94 7.89
N GLU A 10 17.03 -3.09 8.43
CA GLU A 10 18.14 -3.89 7.88
C GLU A 10 17.88 -4.45 6.47
N ILE A 11 16.61 -4.56 6.05
CA ILE A 11 16.23 -5.16 4.76
C ILE A 11 15.68 -4.14 3.74
N ILE A 12 15.52 -2.87 4.11
CA ILE A 12 15.07 -1.83 3.17
C ILE A 12 16.16 -1.64 2.10
N PRO A 13 15.86 -1.82 0.80
CA PRO A 13 16.85 -1.62 -0.24
C PRO A 13 17.20 -0.13 -0.42
N SER A 14 18.43 0.16 -0.83
CA SER A 14 18.83 1.50 -1.25
C SER A 14 18.62 1.66 -2.75
N SER A 15 18.03 2.78 -3.19
CA SER A 15 17.88 3.08 -4.61
C SER A 15 19.23 3.32 -5.32
N GLU A 16 20.29 3.62 -4.56
CA GLU A 16 21.65 3.78 -5.12
C GLU A 16 22.31 2.45 -5.48
N ASP A 17 21.84 1.34 -4.90
CA ASP A 17 22.43 0.01 -5.10
C ASP A 17 21.84 -0.74 -6.30
N PHE A 18 20.79 -0.20 -6.94
CA PHE A 18 20.04 -0.87 -8.00
C PHE A 18 19.69 0.07 -9.16
N ASP A 19 20.00 -0.38 -10.39
CA ASP A 19 19.73 0.39 -11.62
C ASP A 19 18.32 0.17 -12.21
N PHE A 20 17.50 -0.68 -11.59
CA PHE A 20 16.16 -1.02 -12.09
C PHE A 20 15.06 -0.34 -11.27
N TYR A 21 14.01 0.12 -11.94
CA TYR A 21 12.91 0.88 -11.31
C TYR A 21 12.20 0.11 -10.19
N GLY A 22 12.14 -1.22 -10.27
CA GLY A 22 11.49 -2.07 -9.26
C GLY A 22 12.04 -1.93 -7.84
N VAL A 23 13.19 -1.27 -7.65
CA VAL A 23 13.66 -0.88 -6.32
C VAL A 23 12.69 0.09 -5.62
N TYR A 24 12.05 1.02 -6.34
CA TYR A 24 11.17 2.01 -5.72
C TYR A 24 9.90 1.39 -5.12
N PRO A 25 9.13 0.54 -5.84
CA PRO A 25 8.01 -0.19 -5.22
C PRO A 25 8.43 -1.12 -4.07
N ALA A 26 9.65 -1.68 -4.11
CA ALA A 26 10.17 -2.48 -3.01
C ALA A 26 10.46 -1.64 -1.75
N ILE A 27 11.00 -0.43 -1.93
CA ILE A 27 11.16 0.56 -0.86
C ILE A 27 9.79 0.95 -0.30
N ASP A 28 8.83 1.29 -1.17
CA ASP A 28 7.49 1.71 -0.75
C ASP A 28 6.76 0.62 0.04
N ALA A 29 6.89 -0.65 -0.34
CA ALA A 29 6.35 -1.77 0.42
C ALA A 29 6.95 -1.85 1.83
N CYS A 30 8.25 -1.60 1.97
CA CYS A 30 8.92 -1.55 3.27
C CYS A 30 8.47 -0.32 4.08
N ILE A 31 8.35 0.84 3.46
CA ILE A 31 7.86 2.08 4.11
C ILE A 31 6.40 1.90 4.57
N GLY A 32 5.55 1.28 3.76
CA GLY A 32 4.17 0.97 4.12
C GLY A 32 4.10 0.07 5.37
N LEU A 33 4.91 -0.99 5.40
CA LEU A 33 4.99 -1.86 6.58
C LEU A 33 5.53 -1.11 7.80
N SER A 34 6.57 -0.28 7.64
CA SER A 34 7.11 0.55 8.72
C SER A 34 6.07 1.52 9.27
N THR A 35 5.30 2.17 8.39
CA THR A 35 4.21 3.09 8.74
C THR A 35 3.15 2.40 9.59
N LEU A 36 2.74 1.18 9.22
CA LEU A 36 1.84 0.35 10.02
C LEU A 36 2.44 0.04 11.39
N LEU A 37 3.70 -0.41 11.44
CA LEU A 37 4.36 -0.77 12.70
C LEU A 37 4.49 0.44 13.65
N HIS A 38 4.76 1.63 13.14
CA HIS A 38 4.77 2.88 13.91
C HIS A 38 3.37 3.20 14.47
N GLY A 39 2.31 3.14 13.66
CA GLY A 39 0.94 3.34 14.14
C GLY A 39 0.48 2.31 15.18
N LEU A 40 1.09 1.12 15.20
CA LEU A 40 0.83 0.11 16.23
C LEU A 40 1.66 0.32 17.52
N LEU A 41 2.75 1.09 17.46
CA LEU A 41 3.50 1.52 18.65
C LEU A 41 2.80 2.65 19.37
N ASP A 42 2.35 3.66 18.61
CA ASP A 42 1.62 4.80 19.13
C ASP A 42 0.20 4.82 18.57
N ARG A 43 -0.77 4.53 19.44
CA ARG A 43 -2.18 4.49 19.04
C ARG A 43 -2.74 5.87 18.72
N ASP A 44 -2.13 6.94 19.22
CA ASP A 44 -2.58 8.30 18.93
C ASP A 44 -2.32 8.63 17.44
N ASP A 45 -1.24 8.07 16.87
CA ASP A 45 -0.87 8.23 15.46
C ASP A 45 -1.47 7.16 14.54
N LEU A 46 -2.20 6.17 15.07
CA LEU A 46 -2.67 5.03 14.28
C LEU A 46 -3.52 5.47 13.08
N TYR A 47 -4.45 6.40 13.30
CA TYR A 47 -5.37 6.88 12.26
C TYR A 47 -4.61 7.59 11.12
N ASP A 48 -3.66 8.46 11.47
CA ASP A 48 -2.86 9.19 10.48
C ASP A 48 -1.92 8.24 9.72
N ASN A 49 -1.35 7.24 10.40
CA ASN A 49 -0.54 6.23 9.76
C ASN A 49 -1.35 5.32 8.83
N MET A 50 -2.61 5.00 9.14
CA MET A 50 -3.47 4.24 8.22
C MET A 50 -3.80 5.04 6.95
N GLN A 51 -4.02 6.36 7.06
CA GLN A 51 -4.21 7.22 5.90
C GLN A 51 -2.94 7.30 5.05
N LYS A 52 -1.77 7.48 5.68
CA LYS A 52 -0.48 7.48 4.99
C LYS A 52 -0.24 6.16 4.24
N LEU A 53 -0.56 5.02 4.87
CA LEU A 53 -0.42 3.71 4.24
C LEU A 53 -1.29 3.59 2.97
N SER A 54 -2.55 4.01 3.05
CA SER A 54 -3.45 4.08 1.89
C SER A 54 -2.88 4.97 0.78
N GLN A 55 -2.32 6.12 1.14
CA GLN A 55 -1.68 7.05 0.19
C GLN A 55 -0.43 6.45 -0.46
N ILE A 56 0.45 5.81 0.32
CA ILE A 56 1.67 5.15 -0.21
C ILE A 56 1.27 4.17 -1.30
N SER A 57 0.26 3.32 -1.05
CA SER A 57 -0.18 2.32 -2.02
C SER A 57 -0.61 2.92 -3.36
N VAL A 58 -1.38 4.02 -3.34
CA VAL A 58 -1.83 4.73 -4.56
C VAL A 58 -0.68 5.47 -5.24
N VAL A 59 0.19 6.11 -4.46
CA VAL A 59 1.35 6.84 -4.97
C VAL A 59 2.32 5.90 -5.68
N THR A 60 2.57 4.69 -5.16
CA THR A 60 3.41 3.68 -5.83
C THR A 60 2.85 3.34 -7.21
N VAL A 61 1.53 3.18 -7.35
CA VAL A 61 0.87 2.91 -8.63
C VAL A 61 1.01 4.13 -9.57
N ALA A 62 0.73 5.33 -9.06
CA ALA A 62 0.83 6.55 -9.85
C ALA A 62 2.27 6.79 -10.35
N GLN A 63 3.27 6.65 -9.50
CA GLN A 63 4.68 6.83 -9.85
C GLN A 63 5.15 5.82 -10.90
N LEU A 64 4.65 4.57 -10.85
CA LEU A 64 4.95 3.58 -11.87
C LEU A 64 4.36 3.98 -13.22
N GLU A 65 3.10 4.39 -13.24
CA GLU A 65 2.42 4.87 -14.45
C GLU A 65 3.10 6.10 -15.04
N GLU A 66 3.52 7.06 -14.20
CA GLU A 66 4.31 8.23 -14.61
C GLU A 66 5.64 7.82 -15.24
N ALA A 67 6.34 6.85 -14.63
CA ALA A 67 7.61 6.35 -15.14
C ALA A 67 7.46 5.63 -16.49
N GLN A 68 6.33 4.94 -16.72
CA GLN A 68 6.05 4.22 -17.96
C GLN A 68 5.57 5.13 -19.08
N THR A 69 4.67 6.06 -18.77
CA THR A 69 3.98 6.90 -19.76
C THR A 69 4.64 8.26 -19.97
N GLN A 70 5.50 8.70 -19.04
CA GLN A 70 6.08 10.04 -18.96
C GLN A 70 5.03 11.15 -18.83
N ILE A 71 3.81 10.81 -18.39
CA ILE A 71 2.72 11.74 -18.13
C ILE A 71 2.56 11.85 -16.62
N GLU A 72 2.68 13.05 -16.08
CA GLU A 72 2.47 13.33 -14.65
C GLU A 72 1.01 13.07 -14.24
N ILE A 73 0.82 12.38 -13.12
CA ILE A 73 -0.49 12.10 -12.52
C ILE A 73 -0.74 13.13 -11.42
N THR A 74 -1.77 13.92 -11.64
CA THR A 74 -2.18 15.04 -10.81
C THR A 74 -3.60 14.85 -10.31
N ASN A 75 -4.05 15.72 -9.42
CA ASN A 75 -5.44 15.70 -8.95
C ASN A 75 -6.48 15.86 -10.07
N ASP A 76 -6.09 16.46 -11.22
CA ASP A 76 -6.99 16.76 -12.33
C ASP A 76 -7.19 15.55 -13.26
N ASN A 77 -6.15 14.73 -13.49
CA ASN A 77 -6.18 13.61 -14.43
C ASN A 77 -6.11 12.22 -13.77
N GLN A 78 -5.88 12.11 -12.46
CA GLN A 78 -5.77 10.82 -11.75
C GLN A 78 -6.98 9.87 -11.94
N LYS A 79 -8.18 10.42 -12.21
CA LYS A 79 -9.40 9.63 -12.47
C LYS A 79 -9.48 9.08 -13.90
N GLU A 80 -8.59 9.51 -14.77
CA GLU A 80 -8.47 9.02 -16.14
C GLU A 80 -7.46 7.86 -16.23
N ASN A 81 -6.60 7.70 -15.21
CA ASN A 81 -5.66 6.60 -15.14
C ASN A 81 -6.33 5.31 -14.61
N GLU A 82 -6.31 4.25 -15.41
CA GLU A 82 -6.99 2.99 -15.09
C GLU A 82 -6.36 2.28 -13.89
N ALA A 83 -5.03 2.27 -13.77
CA ALA A 83 -4.32 1.61 -12.67
C ALA A 83 -4.58 2.30 -11.32
N VAL A 84 -4.57 3.63 -11.31
CA VAL A 84 -4.93 4.42 -10.11
C VAL A 84 -6.38 4.18 -9.71
N CYS A 85 -7.32 4.14 -10.67
CA CYS A 85 -8.70 3.80 -10.39
C CYS A 85 -8.85 2.38 -9.82
N ALA A 86 -8.15 1.39 -10.40
CA ALA A 86 -8.20 0.01 -9.92
C ALA A 86 -7.68 -0.13 -8.47
N GLU A 87 -6.59 0.57 -8.13
CA GLU A 87 -6.08 0.58 -6.75
C GLU A 87 -7.10 1.19 -5.77
N TRP A 88 -7.78 2.29 -6.15
CA TRP A 88 -8.85 2.83 -5.32
C TRP A 88 -10.03 1.88 -5.19
N ASP A 89 -10.41 1.17 -6.26
CA ASP A 89 -11.49 0.20 -6.21
C ASP A 89 -11.17 -0.94 -5.22
N VAL A 90 -9.94 -1.44 -5.21
CA VAL A 90 -9.47 -2.43 -4.22
C VAL A 90 -9.53 -1.86 -2.80
N GLN A 91 -9.02 -0.64 -2.57
CA GLN A 91 -9.08 0.00 -1.25
C GLN A 91 -10.52 0.21 -0.78
N TRP A 92 -11.43 0.60 -1.67
CA TRP A 92 -12.85 0.74 -1.38
C TRP A 92 -13.52 -0.60 -1.08
N ALA A 93 -13.17 -1.67 -1.80
CA ALA A 93 -13.65 -3.02 -1.56
C ALA A 93 -13.27 -3.53 -0.17
N ILE A 94 -12.10 -3.15 0.34
CA ILE A 94 -11.67 -3.47 1.72
C ILE A 94 -12.37 -2.57 2.74
N PHE A 95 -12.38 -1.25 2.51
CA PHE A 95 -12.87 -0.27 3.48
C PHE A 95 -14.39 -0.35 3.69
N ARG A 96 -15.15 -0.56 2.61
CA ARG A 96 -16.62 -0.50 2.67
C ARG A 96 -17.23 -1.55 3.61
N PRO A 97 -16.90 -2.85 3.53
CA PRO A 97 -17.41 -3.86 4.46
C PRO A 97 -17.01 -3.58 5.91
N LEU A 98 -15.77 -3.13 6.14
CA LEU A 98 -15.28 -2.81 7.48
C LEU A 98 -16.02 -1.63 8.09
N ARG A 99 -16.37 -0.62 7.28
CA ARG A 99 -17.18 0.53 7.70
C ARG A 99 -18.65 0.15 7.97
N GLU A 100 -19.20 -0.77 7.20
CA GLU A 100 -20.59 -1.21 7.33
C GLU A 100 -20.79 -2.20 8.51
N SER A 101 -19.71 -2.81 9.01
CA SER A 101 -19.73 -3.68 10.18
C SER A 101 -20.02 -2.90 11.47
N GLN A 102 -21.02 -3.33 12.24
CA GLN A 102 -21.42 -2.69 13.50
C GLN A 102 -20.43 -2.96 14.64
N GLU A 103 -19.73 -4.10 14.58
CA GLU A 103 -18.73 -4.51 15.56
C GLU A 103 -17.49 -5.07 14.84
N ARG A 104 -16.45 -5.40 15.60
CA ARG A 104 -15.26 -6.06 15.05
C ARG A 104 -15.62 -7.47 14.59
N ASP A 105 -15.75 -7.66 13.29
CA ASP A 105 -15.98 -8.97 12.67
C ASP A 105 -14.65 -9.62 12.27
N ILE A 106 -14.29 -10.71 12.96
CA ILE A 106 -13.04 -11.44 12.73
C ILE A 106 -13.12 -12.29 11.46
N GLU A 107 -14.29 -12.85 11.14
CA GLU A 107 -14.46 -13.68 9.95
C GLU A 107 -14.36 -12.81 8.69
N LEU A 108 -15.03 -11.63 8.69
CA LEU A 108 -14.88 -10.65 7.62
C LEU A 108 -13.41 -10.28 7.36
N ILE A 109 -12.63 -10.01 8.41
CA ILE A 109 -11.20 -9.66 8.28
C ILE A 109 -10.40 -10.84 7.69
N LYS A 110 -10.72 -12.08 8.07
CA LYS A 110 -10.05 -13.27 7.54
C LYS A 110 -10.39 -13.48 6.07
N ASP A 111 -11.64 -13.29 5.69
CA ASP A 111 -12.14 -13.47 4.33
C ASP A 111 -11.52 -12.43 3.39
N LEU A 112 -11.56 -11.14 3.75
CA LEU A 112 -10.88 -10.07 2.99
C LEU A 112 -9.39 -10.36 2.79
N ARG A 113 -8.72 -10.86 3.85
CA ARG A 113 -7.31 -11.24 3.76
C ARG A 113 -7.09 -12.45 2.86
N GLN A 114 -8.02 -13.40 2.84
CA GLN A 114 -7.93 -14.59 2.00
C GLN A 114 -8.13 -14.23 0.53
N GLU A 115 -9.10 -13.37 0.21
CA GLU A 115 -9.33 -12.86 -1.14
C GLU A 115 -8.06 -12.22 -1.72
N LEU A 116 -7.41 -11.30 -0.98
CA LEU A 116 -6.16 -10.67 -1.40
C LEU A 116 -5.02 -11.68 -1.61
N LYS A 117 -5.00 -12.78 -0.83
CA LYS A 117 -3.99 -13.83 -0.95
C LYS A 117 -4.23 -14.77 -2.12
N ASP A 118 -5.49 -15.05 -2.43
CA ASP A 118 -5.88 -15.93 -3.52
C ASP A 118 -5.60 -15.26 -4.88
N GLU A 119 -5.77 -13.94 -4.96
CA GLU A 119 -5.38 -13.16 -6.13
C GLU A 119 -3.86 -13.08 -6.29
N ALA A 120 -3.12 -12.93 -5.18
CA ALA A 120 -1.65 -12.90 -5.14
C ALA A 120 -0.99 -11.88 -6.09
N LEU A 121 -1.70 -10.78 -6.38
CA LEU A 121 -1.22 -9.66 -7.18
C LEU A 121 -0.93 -8.47 -6.25
N SER A 122 0.22 -7.82 -6.44
CA SER A 122 0.51 -6.53 -5.82
C SER A 122 -0.35 -5.42 -6.42
N ASN A 123 -0.43 -4.27 -5.76
CA ASN A 123 -1.00 -3.03 -6.30
C ASN A 123 -0.45 -2.62 -7.69
N ILE A 124 0.80 -2.98 -8.01
CA ILE A 124 1.42 -2.74 -9.32
C ILE A 124 1.41 -3.96 -10.27
N GLY A 125 0.55 -4.95 -10.02
CA GLY A 125 0.34 -6.10 -10.92
C GLY A 125 1.43 -7.18 -10.92
N ILE A 126 2.35 -7.18 -9.95
CA ILE A 126 3.36 -8.23 -9.78
C ILE A 126 2.78 -9.44 -9.05
N SER A 127 3.06 -10.64 -9.56
CA SER A 127 2.89 -11.93 -8.86
C SER A 127 4.23 -12.66 -8.75
N LEU A 128 4.37 -13.53 -7.73
CA LEU A 128 5.58 -14.31 -7.43
C LEU A 128 5.33 -15.82 -7.52
#